data_AF-A0A7S3HVV8-F1
#
_entry.id   AF-A0A7S3HVV8-F1
#
_cell.length_a   1.000
_cell.length_b   1.000
_cell.length_c   1.000
_cell.angle_alpha   90.00
_cell.angle_beta   90.00
_cell.angle_gamma   90.00
#
_symmetry.space_group_name_H-M   'P 1'
#
loop_
_entity.id
_entity.type
_entity.pdbx_description
1 polymer ?
#
loop_
_entity_poly.entity_id
_entity_poly.type
_entity_poly.pdbx_seq_one_letter_code
_entity_poly.pdbx_strand_id
1 'polypeptide(L)'
;MDYGTSLRYTGQVRMMAVYSTDDPSGPIPPEGAEGVMDYEYVKCGYGKMLWPDESSFEGYWINNVPCGVGIFRAPAPSHQAYQGFWAKDRQTNLSVFRQNHGSDIEADLEAIERHSDLTSLQ
;
A
#
# COMPACT_ATOMS: atom_id res chain seq x y z
N MET A 1 7.04 -3.25 -27.54
CA MET A 1 8.12 -3.80 -26.69
C MET A 1 8.14 -2.91 -25.47
N ASP A 2 7.22 -3.19 -24.56
CA ASP A 2 6.84 -2.28 -23.49
C ASP A 2 7.62 -2.67 -22.25
N TYR A 3 8.83 -2.12 -22.15
CA TYR A 3 9.73 -2.33 -21.03
C TYR A 3 9.13 -1.73 -19.75
N GLY A 4 8.31 -2.52 -19.03
CA GLY A 4 8.38 -2.69 -17.57
C GLY A 4 8.31 -1.47 -16.65
N THR A 5 7.90 -0.27 -17.09
CA THR A 5 7.94 0.94 -16.23
C THR A 5 6.67 1.16 -15.40
N SER A 6 5.75 0.20 -15.39
CA SER A 6 4.47 0.35 -14.68
C SER A 6 4.57 -0.29 -13.29
N LEU A 7 4.37 0.53 -12.24
CA LEU A 7 4.15 0.04 -10.89
C LEU A 7 2.93 -0.89 -10.91
N ARG A 8 3.09 -2.13 -10.41
CA ARG A 8 2.00 -3.11 -10.36
C ARG A 8 1.54 -3.27 -8.93
N TYR A 9 0.24 -3.21 -8.71
CA TYR A 9 -0.37 -3.52 -7.43
C TYR A 9 -1.42 -4.60 -7.61
N THR A 10 -1.32 -5.64 -6.80
CA THR A 10 -2.28 -6.75 -6.74
C THR A 10 -2.79 -6.84 -5.32
N GLY A 11 -4.03 -6.46 -5.10
CA GLY A 11 -4.61 -6.40 -3.76
C GLY A 11 -5.96 -5.69 -3.75
N GLN A 12 -6.47 -5.44 -2.56
CA GLN A 12 -7.75 -4.75 -2.42
C GLN A 12 -7.56 -3.25 -2.69
N VAL A 13 -8.46 -2.67 -3.47
CA VAL A 13 -8.55 -1.23 -3.69
C VAL A 13 -9.96 -0.78 -3.35
N ARG A 14 -10.08 0.44 -2.82
CA ARG A 14 -11.37 1.08 -2.59
C ARG A 14 -11.40 2.43 -3.28
N MET A 15 -12.58 2.84 -3.69
CA MET A 15 -12.81 4.18 -4.22
C MET A 15 -12.91 5.17 -3.07
N MET A 16 -12.19 6.29 -3.18
CA MET A 16 -12.22 7.39 -2.22
C MET A 16 -12.62 8.65 -2.96
N ALA A 17 -13.64 9.34 -2.45
CA ALA A 17 -13.97 10.67 -2.91
C ALA A 17 -12.84 11.64 -2.54
N VAL A 18 -12.37 12.40 -3.51
CA VAL A 18 -11.44 13.51 -3.32
C VAL A 18 -12.07 14.80 -3.81
N TYR A 19 -11.74 15.89 -3.13
CA TYR A 19 -12.20 17.20 -3.53
C TYR A 19 -11.26 17.73 -4.61
N SER A 20 -11.83 18.11 -5.76
CA SER A 20 -11.09 18.77 -6.82
C SER A 20 -10.45 20.05 -6.29
N THR A 21 -9.12 20.14 -6.30
CA THR A 21 -8.38 21.34 -5.86
C THR A 21 -8.39 22.46 -6.89
N ASP A 22 -8.93 22.19 -8.09
CA ASP A 22 -9.09 23.17 -9.17
C ASP A 22 -10.21 24.18 -8.89
N ASP A 23 -10.97 23.99 -7.80
CA ASP A 23 -11.88 25.01 -7.26
C ASP A 23 -11.24 25.77 -6.08
N PRO A 24 -10.89 27.06 -6.22
CA PRO A 24 -10.23 27.85 -5.19
C PRO A 24 -11.12 28.23 -3.98
N SER A 25 -12.36 27.76 -3.91
CA SER A 25 -13.34 28.24 -2.93
C SER A 25 -13.23 27.61 -1.54
N GLY A 26 -12.49 26.50 -1.37
CA GLY A 26 -12.47 25.81 -0.08
C GLY A 26 -13.84 25.26 0.35
N PRO A 27 -13.94 24.57 1.49
CA PRO A 27 -14.94 23.53 1.70
C PRO A 27 -16.31 24.15 2.02
N ILE A 28 -17.30 23.82 1.20
CA ILE A 28 -18.62 23.24 1.51
C ILE A 28 -19.51 23.54 0.29
N PRO A 29 -19.89 22.57 -0.56
CA PRO A 29 -21.01 22.80 -1.46
C PRO A 29 -22.25 23.08 -0.60
N PRO A 30 -22.97 24.20 -0.81
CA PRO A 30 -24.20 24.47 -0.07
C PRO A 30 -25.20 23.31 -0.25
N GLU A 31 -26.05 23.06 0.74
CA GLU A 31 -27.03 21.98 0.72
C GLU A 31 -27.87 22.07 -0.58
N GLY A 32 -27.64 21.15 -1.52
CA GLY A 32 -28.27 21.13 -2.85
C GLY A 32 -27.37 21.50 -4.04
N ALA A 33 -26.08 21.80 -3.85
CA ALA A 33 -25.15 22.01 -4.96
C ALA A 33 -24.55 20.70 -5.49
N GLU A 34 -24.65 20.48 -6.80
CA GLU A 34 -23.99 19.39 -7.52
C GLU A 34 -22.48 19.66 -7.57
N GLY A 35 -21.74 19.23 -6.54
CA GLY A 35 -20.28 19.26 -6.55
C GLY A 35 -19.73 18.19 -7.48
N VAL A 36 -18.78 18.55 -8.36
CA VAL A 36 -18.01 17.57 -9.12
C VAL A 36 -17.11 16.82 -8.13
N MET A 37 -17.51 15.60 -7.78
CA MET A 37 -16.75 14.71 -6.91
C MET A 37 -15.78 13.92 -7.78
N ASP A 38 -14.48 14.15 -7.60
CA ASP A 38 -13.47 13.29 -8.17
C ASP A 38 -13.35 12.02 -7.31
N TYR A 39 -13.08 10.90 -7.96
CA TYR A 39 -12.92 9.61 -7.28
C TYR A 39 -11.56 9.03 -7.61
N GLU A 40 -10.78 8.75 -6.58
CA GLU A 40 -9.49 8.08 -6.71
C GLU A 40 -9.55 6.68 -6.11
N TYR A 41 -8.91 5.72 -6.77
CA TYR A 41 -8.74 4.38 -6.21
C TYR A 41 -7.54 4.38 -5.26
N VAL A 42 -7.78 4.02 -4.01
CA VAL A 42 -6.75 3.90 -2.97
C VAL A 42 -6.58 2.43 -2.56
N LYS A 43 -5.32 2.01 -2.41
CA LYS A 43 -4.96 0.67 -1.92
C LYS A 43 -5.39 0.54 -0.47
N CYS A 44 -6.05 -0.57 -0.15
CA CYS A 44 -6.51 -0.89 1.19
C CYS A 44 -6.40 -2.40 1.44
N GLY A 45 -6.41 -2.84 2.69
CA GLY A 45 -6.37 -4.26 3.02
C GLY A 45 -5.07 -4.94 2.59
N TYR A 46 -5.09 -6.25 2.41
CA TYR A 46 -3.91 -7.00 2.00
C TYR A 46 -3.60 -6.79 0.50
N GLY A 47 -2.32 -6.59 0.19
CA GLY A 47 -1.88 -6.50 -1.19
C GLY A 47 -0.37 -6.52 -1.36
N LYS A 48 0.02 -6.81 -2.60
CA LYS A 48 1.40 -6.86 -3.06
C LYS A 48 1.65 -5.74 -4.06
N MET A 49 2.70 -4.96 -3.81
CA MET A 49 3.20 -3.91 -4.69
C MET A 49 4.53 -4.36 -5.28
N LEU A 50 4.65 -4.22 -6.59
CA LEU A 50 5.88 -4.45 -7.35
C LEU A 50 6.28 -3.11 -7.98
N TRP A 51 7.50 -2.70 -7.68
CA TRP A 51 8.09 -1.49 -8.23
C TRP A 51 8.96 -1.84 -9.45
N PRO A 52 9.19 -0.86 -10.35
CA PRO A 52 10.00 -1.06 -11.55
C PRO A 52 11.49 -1.28 -11.27
N ASP A 53 11.95 -0.95 -10.06
CA ASP A 53 13.32 -1.24 -9.59
C ASP A 53 13.49 -2.70 -9.12
N GLU A 54 12.47 -3.55 -9.32
CA GLU A 54 12.40 -4.94 -8.84
C GLU A 54 12.20 -5.06 -7.31
N SER A 55 12.03 -3.94 -6.60
CA SER A 55 11.56 -3.99 -5.22
C SER A 55 10.14 -4.53 -5.16
N SER A 56 9.79 -5.19 -4.06
CA SER A 56 8.41 -5.61 -3.81
C SER A 56 8.01 -5.47 -2.35
N PHE A 57 6.74 -5.19 -2.10
CA PHE A 57 6.18 -5.13 -0.77
C PHE A 57 4.93 -5.96 -0.74
N GLU A 58 4.79 -6.78 0.28
CA GLU A 58 3.63 -7.60 0.48
C GLU A 58 3.16 -7.47 1.93
N GLY A 59 1.91 -7.03 2.12
CA GLY A 59 1.38 -6.76 3.44
C GLY A 59 0.10 -5.96 3.40
N TYR A 60 -0.26 -5.35 4.52
CA TYR A 60 -1.48 -4.56 4.61
C TYR A 60 -1.26 -3.11 4.16
N TRP A 61 -2.34 -2.51 3.64
CA TRP A 61 -2.37 -1.17 3.09
C TRP A 61 -3.56 -0.42 3.67
N ILE A 62 -3.38 0.87 3.98
CA ILE A 62 -4.47 1.79 4.32
C ILE A 62 -4.23 3.10 3.59
N ASN A 63 -5.14 3.45 2.68
CA ASN A 63 -5.10 4.70 1.90
C ASN A 63 -3.76 4.91 1.17
N ASN A 64 -3.33 3.93 0.37
CA ASN A 64 -2.05 3.92 -0.35
C ASN A 64 -0.79 3.85 0.53
N VAL A 65 -0.93 3.74 1.85
CA VAL A 65 0.21 3.66 2.78
C VAL A 65 0.35 2.23 3.31
N PRO A 66 1.54 1.59 3.17
CA PRO A 66 1.77 0.28 3.75
C PRO A 66 1.73 0.36 5.28
N CYS A 67 0.99 -0.54 5.90
CA CYS A 67 0.75 -0.56 7.33
C CYS A 67 0.63 -2.00 7.84
N GLY A 68 0.69 -2.22 9.15
CA GLY A 68 0.55 -3.55 9.73
C GLY A 68 1.74 -4.45 9.40
N VAL A 69 1.55 -5.76 9.49
CA VAL A 69 2.61 -6.73 9.17
C VAL A 69 2.83 -6.81 7.66
N GLY A 70 4.10 -6.83 7.24
CA GLY A 70 4.45 -6.93 5.83
C GLY A 70 5.93 -7.25 5.60
N ILE A 71 6.21 -7.71 4.38
CA ILE A 71 7.53 -8.10 3.89
C ILE A 71 7.90 -7.17 2.74
N PHE A 72 8.93 -6.35 2.94
CA PHE A 72 9.55 -5.56 1.88
C PHE A 72 10.80 -6.29 1.38
N ARG A 73 10.89 -6.52 0.08
CA ARG A 73 12.09 -7.06 -0.57
C ARG A 73 12.74 -5.91 -1.33
N ALA A 74 13.95 -5.57 -0.90
CA ALA A 74 14.79 -4.57 -1.54
C ALA A 74 15.26 -5.05 -2.92
N PRO A 75 15.59 -4.11 -3.82
CA PRO A 75 15.95 -4.45 -5.18
C PRO A 75 17.36 -5.07 -5.24
N ALA A 76 17.67 -5.69 -6.37
CA ALA A 76 19.03 -6.15 -6.66
C ALA A 76 20.00 -4.94 -6.66
N PRO A 77 21.25 -5.08 -6.18
CA PRO A 77 21.92 -6.33 -5.80
C PRO A 77 21.73 -6.75 -4.34
N SER A 78 21.13 -5.88 -3.52
CA SER A 78 21.06 -6.09 -2.06
C SER A 78 20.21 -7.29 -1.66
N HIS A 79 19.11 -7.55 -2.38
CA HIS A 79 18.13 -8.63 -2.12
C HIS A 79 17.73 -8.76 -0.63
N GLN A 80 17.82 -7.68 0.15
CA GLN A 80 17.49 -7.70 1.57
C GLN A 80 15.98 -7.74 1.75
N ALA A 81 15.49 -8.71 2.52
CA ALA A 81 14.11 -8.79 2.93
C ALA A 81 13.95 -8.18 4.33
N TYR A 82 13.04 -7.22 4.45
CA TYR A 82 12.65 -6.57 5.69
C TYR A 82 11.23 -7.02 6.02
N GLN A 83 11.14 -7.98 6.94
CA GLN A 83 9.88 -8.48 7.47
C GLN A 83 9.62 -7.86 8.85
N GLY A 84 8.40 -7.36 9.06
CA GLY A 84 8.04 -6.75 10.33
C GLY A 84 6.79 -5.90 10.25
N PHE A 85 6.65 -4.99 11.21
CA PHE A 85 5.48 -4.14 11.31
C PHE A 85 5.76 -2.76 10.69
N TRP A 86 4.88 -2.35 9.79
CA TRP A 86 4.89 -1.07 9.11
C TRP A 86 3.87 -0.18 9.78
N ALA A 87 4.32 0.92 10.37
CA ALA A 87 3.41 1.91 10.96
C ALA A 87 3.36 3.12 10.05
N LYS A 88 2.15 3.60 9.75
CA LYS A 88 1.98 4.93 9.15
C LYS A 88 2.40 5.99 10.17
N ASP A 89 3.44 6.74 9.85
CA ASP A 89 3.78 7.92 10.62
C ASP A 89 2.76 9.03 10.38
N ARG A 90 2.22 9.56 11.47
CA ARG A 90 1.10 10.52 11.43
C ARG A 90 1.57 11.92 11.04
N GLN A 91 2.84 12.25 11.20
CA GLN A 91 3.39 13.58 10.90
C GLN A 91 3.88 13.68 9.45
N THR A 92 4.47 12.62 8.92
CA THR A 92 5.09 12.60 7.59
C THR A 92 4.25 11.87 6.54
N ASN A 93 3.18 11.17 6.95
CA ASN A 93 2.43 10.23 6.10
C ASN A 93 3.30 9.11 5.47
N LEU A 94 4.54 8.94 5.92
CA LEU A 94 5.43 7.88 5.46
C LEU A 94 5.23 6.61 6.28
N SER A 95 5.51 5.46 5.68
CA SER A 95 5.58 4.19 6.41
C SER A 95 6.95 4.02 7.03
N VAL A 96 6.99 3.77 8.33
CA VAL A 96 8.22 3.49 9.07
C VAL A 96 8.23 2.01 9.44
N PHE A 97 9.30 1.33 9.05
CA PHE A 97 9.59 -0.02 9.53
C PHE A 97 9.87 0.03 11.03
N ARG A 98 9.07 -0.68 11.82
CA ARG A 98 9.34 -0.91 13.23
C ARG A 98 9.74 -2.36 13.43
N GLN A 99 10.95 -2.54 13.94
CA GLN A 99 11.37 -3.81 14.49
C GLN A 99 10.55 -4.06 15.77
N ASN A 100 9.52 -4.89 15.65
CA ASN A 100 8.73 -5.33 16.80
C ASN A 100 9.34 -6.63 17.34
N HIS A 101 9.32 -6.78 18.67
CA HIS A 101 9.63 -8.03 19.35
C HIS A 101 8.31 -8.68 19.77
N GLY A 102 7.92 -9.79 19.14
CA GLY A 102 6.70 -10.51 19.52
C GLY A 102 6.45 -11.74 18.66
N SER A 103 5.74 -12.71 19.24
CA SER A 103 5.26 -13.93 18.59
C SER A 103 4.06 -13.67 17.67
N ASP A 104 3.33 -12.56 17.87
CA ASP A 104 2.15 -12.20 17.07
C ASP A 104 2.50 -11.90 15.61
N ILE A 105 3.67 -11.27 15.35
CA ILE A 105 4.10 -11.00 13.97
C ILE A 105 4.52 -12.27 13.23
N GLU A 106 4.95 -13.32 13.93
CA GLU A 106 5.38 -14.56 13.27
C GLU A 106 4.20 -15.29 12.64
N ALA A 107 3.05 -15.33 13.33
CA ALA A 107 1.82 -15.91 12.78
C ALA A 107 1.31 -15.12 11.57
N ASP A 108 1.32 -13.79 11.64
CA ASP A 108 0.93 -12.94 10.51
C ASP A 108 1.92 -13.08 9.33
N LEU A 109 3.24 -13.10 9.59
CA LEU A 109 4.25 -13.29 8.54
C LEU A 109 4.11 -14.66 7.88
N GLU A 110 3.86 -15.72 8.65
CA GLU A 110 3.62 -17.06 8.11
C GLU A 110 2.37 -17.09 7.21
N ALA A 111 1.32 -16.36 7.57
CA ALA A 111 0.13 -16.23 6.73
C ALA A 111 0.46 -15.52 5.40
N ILE A 112 1.27 -14.46 5.43
CA ILE A 112 1.76 -13.74 4.26
C ILE A 112 2.61 -14.66 3.37
N GLU A 113 3.53 -15.42 3.96
CA GLU A 113 4.35 -16.40 3.25
C GLU A 113 3.50 -17.49 2.60
N ARG A 114 2.51 -18.04 3.32
CA ARG A 114 1.55 -19.01 2.74
C ARG A 114 0.75 -18.43 1.58
N HIS A 115 0.29 -17.19 1.70
CA HIS A 115 -0.47 -16.53 0.63
C HIS A 115 0.39 -16.23 -0.60
N SER A 116 1.66 -15.90 -0.41
CA SER A 116 2.61 -15.67 -1.51
C SER A 116 3.04 -16.96 -2.22
N ASP A 117 3.20 -18.07 -1.50
CA ASP A 117 3.54 -19.38 -2.10
C ASP A 117 2.39 -19.90 -2.98
N LEU A 118 1.15 -19.80 -2.49
CA LEU A 118 -0.04 -20.22 -3.23
C LEU A 118 -0.30 -19.39 -4.50
N THR A 119 0.11 -18.13 -4.52
CA THR A 119 -0.02 -17.26 -5.70
C THR A 119 1.15 -17.37 -6.68
N SER A 120 2.25 -18.03 -6.28
CA SER A 120 3.43 -18.25 -7.12
C SER A 120 3.40 -19.58 -7.89
N LEU A 121 2.35 -20.39 -7.73
CA LEU A 121 2.22 -21.75 -8.27
C LEU A 121 1.32 -21.87 -9.52
N GLN A 122 1.11 -20.78 -10.28
CA GLN A 122 0.37 -20.78 -11.55
C GLN A 122 1.23 -20.40 -12.76
#